data_AF-A0A7S1Y0K7-F1
#
_entry.id   AF-A0A7S1Y0K7-F1
#
_cell.length_a   1.000
_cell.length_b   1.000
_cell.length_c   1.000
_cell.angle_alpha   90.00
_cell.angle_beta   90.00
_cell.angle_gamma   90.00
#
_symmetry.space_group_name_H-M   'P 1'
#
loop_
_entity.id
_entity.type
_entity.pdbx_description
1 polymer ?
#
loop_
_entity_poly.entity_id
_entity_poly.type
_entity_poly.pdbx_seq_one_letter_code
_entity_poly.pdbx_strand_id
1 'polypeptide(L)'
;EKLQDGTVKFSASSPDDEALVCGAKYFGYFFKDRIDGKAIIETPNGKHDEYQVLDFLEFTSGRKRMSVIVRTSRGKILMYSKGADSHMLPRLSKGQDANIAPTMRQVNRFAKEGLRTLIVAYKEIDERSFSRFHEKYEAAQCNLAEIEKRKHNDMNNAIDNAMSEMEQGLTLLGATAIEDKLQDGVPETIASLLEASIKVWVLTGDKVDTAKNIAVACQLIRMDMTRIEITMEQIEADCEKEGIDFAAMSKAEALAAKRAHMVEAINHWREELREMAEAKELRHVLEKHSVKDEPEEEPNPVRANAFASDEESGKSDDKPDFKDYALVIDNVCLHMAEDPEIQPLLLELSLQCAAVVACRVSPKQKQEVVEMVKTG
;
A
#
# COMPACT_ATOMS: atom_id res chain seq x y z
N GLU A 1 -8.15 -27.74 -0.32
CA GLU A 1 -7.70 -29.01 -0.93
C GLU A 1 -7.11 -29.91 0.15
N LYS A 2 -7.50 -31.18 0.20
CA LYS A 2 -6.84 -32.17 1.06
C LYS A 2 -5.71 -32.80 0.25
N LEU A 3 -4.49 -32.63 0.72
CA LEU A 3 -3.29 -33.22 0.12
C LEU A 3 -3.20 -34.71 0.50
N GLN A 4 -2.39 -35.45 -0.26
CA GLN A 4 -2.24 -36.90 -0.10
C GLN A 4 -1.65 -37.31 1.27
N ASP A 5 -0.95 -36.38 1.92
CA ASP A 5 -0.38 -36.54 3.27
C ASP A 5 -1.40 -36.26 4.40
N GLY A 6 -2.65 -35.96 4.05
CA GLY A 6 -3.71 -35.61 5.00
C GLY A 6 -3.70 -34.15 5.46
N THR A 7 -2.75 -33.32 4.98
CA THR A 7 -2.76 -31.89 5.26
C THR A 7 -3.81 -31.17 4.42
N VAL A 8 -4.41 -30.12 4.99
CA VAL A 8 -5.40 -29.28 4.31
C VAL A 8 -4.72 -28.00 3.86
N LYS A 9 -4.62 -27.83 2.54
CA LYS A 9 -4.20 -26.59 1.90
C LYS A 9 -5.43 -25.71 1.66
N PHE A 10 -5.43 -24.50 2.20
CA PHE A 10 -6.45 -23.51 1.88
C PHE A 10 -6.14 -22.87 0.52
N SER A 11 -7.18 -22.42 -0.17
CA SER A 11 -7.05 -21.63 -1.38
C SER A 11 -8.05 -20.49 -1.24
N ALA A 12 -7.56 -19.26 -1.34
CA ALA A 12 -8.40 -18.06 -1.30
C ALA A 12 -8.09 -17.18 -2.51
N SER A 13 -9.01 -16.29 -2.85
CA SER A 13 -8.81 -15.27 -3.90
C SER A 13 -7.87 -14.15 -3.45
N SER A 14 -7.61 -14.03 -2.15
CA SER A 14 -6.72 -13.05 -1.54
C SER A 14 -5.74 -13.76 -0.61
N PRO A 15 -4.42 -13.47 -0.70
CA PRO A 15 -3.42 -14.04 0.21
C PRO A 15 -3.67 -13.62 1.67
N ASP A 16 -4.21 -12.42 1.91
CA ASP A 16 -4.61 -11.96 3.25
C ASP A 16 -5.67 -12.89 3.85
N ASP A 17 -6.64 -13.31 3.03
CA ASP A 17 -7.76 -14.14 3.48
C ASP A 17 -7.29 -15.56 3.81
N GLU A 18 -6.37 -16.08 3.00
CA GLU A 18 -5.70 -17.34 3.29
C GLU A 18 -4.92 -17.27 4.60
N ALA A 19 -4.11 -16.23 4.80
CA ALA A 19 -3.35 -16.02 6.01
C ALA A 19 -4.24 -15.93 7.26
N LEU A 20 -5.39 -15.23 7.18
CA LEU A 20 -6.34 -15.13 8.27
C LEU A 20 -6.98 -16.48 8.62
N VAL A 21 -7.37 -17.29 7.62
CA VAL A 21 -7.96 -18.62 7.84
C VAL A 21 -6.92 -19.60 8.38
N CYS A 22 -5.68 -19.54 7.89
CA CYS A 22 -4.54 -20.28 8.42
C CYS A 22 -4.28 -19.91 9.90
N GLY A 23 -4.30 -18.61 10.21
CA GLY A 23 -4.17 -18.12 11.58
C GLY A 23 -5.30 -18.63 12.49
N ALA A 24 -6.56 -18.58 12.03
CA ALA A 24 -7.69 -19.13 12.77
C ALA A 24 -7.52 -20.63 13.07
N LYS A 25 -7.06 -21.40 12.07
CA LYS A 25 -6.75 -22.83 12.24
C LYS A 25 -5.65 -23.06 13.29
N TYR A 26 -4.61 -22.23 13.30
CA TYR A 26 -3.54 -22.29 14.30
C TYR A 26 -4.08 -22.11 15.73
N PHE A 27 -5.08 -21.23 15.91
CA PHE A 27 -5.78 -21.05 17.19
C PHE A 27 -6.89 -22.09 17.47
N GLY A 28 -6.97 -23.16 16.66
CA GLY A 28 -7.90 -24.27 16.86
C GLY A 28 -9.30 -24.07 16.27
N TYR A 29 -9.54 -23.00 15.50
CA TYR A 29 -10.78 -22.81 14.74
C TYR A 29 -10.55 -23.23 13.29
N PHE A 30 -10.94 -24.45 12.96
CA PHE A 30 -10.67 -25.03 11.65
C PHE A 30 -11.88 -24.90 10.72
N PHE A 31 -11.72 -24.13 9.65
CA PHE A 31 -12.67 -24.11 8.54
C PHE A 31 -12.59 -25.45 7.80
N LYS A 32 -13.59 -26.32 8.00
CA LYS A 32 -13.54 -27.71 7.57
C LYS A 32 -14.02 -27.87 6.13
N ASP A 33 -15.20 -27.33 5.85
CA ASP A 33 -15.83 -27.42 4.54
C ASP A 33 -16.96 -26.40 4.36
N ARG A 34 -17.39 -26.21 3.11
CA ARG A 34 -18.62 -25.50 2.75
C ARG A 34 -19.52 -26.45 1.94
N ILE A 35 -20.60 -26.91 2.57
CA ILE A 35 -21.53 -27.88 1.98
C ILE A 35 -22.91 -27.23 1.94
N ASP A 36 -23.58 -27.25 0.78
CA ASP A 36 -24.93 -26.73 0.57
C ASP A 36 -25.13 -25.28 1.10
N GLY A 37 -24.13 -24.43 0.88
CA GLY A 37 -24.14 -23.03 1.35
C GLY A 37 -23.89 -22.84 2.84
N LYS A 38 -23.66 -23.91 3.61
CA LYS A 38 -23.28 -23.86 5.02
C LYS A 38 -21.78 -23.97 5.20
N ALA A 39 -21.19 -23.07 5.97
CA ALA A 39 -19.82 -23.17 6.45
C ALA A 39 -19.77 -24.00 7.74
N ILE A 40 -18.88 -24.99 7.78
CA ILE A 40 -18.67 -25.87 8.93
C ILE A 40 -17.34 -25.50 9.59
N ILE A 41 -17.40 -25.05 10.83
CA ILE A 41 -16.24 -24.68 11.64
C ILE A 41 -16.06 -25.70 12.76
N GLU A 42 -14.91 -26.34 12.80
CA GLU A 42 -14.51 -27.17 13.94
C GLU A 42 -13.84 -26.28 15.00
N THR A 43 -14.37 -26.32 16.21
CA THR A 43 -13.90 -25.53 17.36
C THR A 43 -12.78 -26.26 18.10
N PRO A 44 -11.98 -25.57 18.95
CA PRO A 44 -10.91 -26.21 19.72
C PRO A 44 -11.36 -27.38 20.60
N ASN A 45 -12.65 -27.45 20.93
CA ASN A 45 -13.25 -28.49 21.74
C ASN A 45 -13.73 -29.71 20.92
N GLY A 46 -13.41 -29.76 19.61
CA GLY A 46 -13.84 -30.81 18.68
C GLY A 46 -15.32 -30.75 18.28
N LYS A 47 -16.05 -29.70 18.69
CA LYS A 47 -17.44 -29.47 18.27
C LYS A 47 -17.49 -28.79 16.92
N HIS A 48 -18.51 -29.11 16.13
CA HIS A 48 -18.76 -28.45 14.85
C HIS A 48 -19.84 -27.38 15.02
N ASP A 49 -19.53 -26.15 14.65
CA ASP A 49 -20.50 -25.07 14.49
C ASP A 49 -20.85 -24.90 13.01
N GLU A 50 -22.14 -24.91 12.71
CA GLU A 50 -22.68 -24.68 11.38
C GLU A 50 -23.19 -23.24 11.23
N TYR A 51 -22.77 -22.60 10.14
CA TYR A 51 -23.21 -21.26 9.74
C TYR A 51 -23.78 -21.31 8.33
N GLN A 52 -25.08 -21.06 8.18
CA GLN A 52 -25.70 -20.90 6.87
C GLN A 52 -25.31 -19.53 6.30
N VAL A 53 -24.61 -19.49 5.18
CA VAL A 53 -24.27 -18.22 4.51
C VAL A 53 -25.52 -17.71 3.79
N LEU A 54 -26.04 -16.56 4.21
CA LEU A 54 -27.22 -15.95 3.62
C LEU A 54 -26.84 -15.04 2.46
N ASP A 55 -25.85 -14.18 2.67
CA ASP A 55 -25.41 -13.20 1.68
C ASP A 55 -23.91 -12.91 1.82
N PHE A 56 -23.29 -12.55 0.71
CA PHE A 56 -21.89 -12.18 0.63
C PHE A 56 -21.73 -10.84 -0.08
N LEU A 57 -21.24 -9.83 0.63
CA LEU A 57 -21.04 -8.48 0.12
C LEU A 57 -19.57 -8.31 -0.28
N GLU A 58 -19.30 -8.59 -1.55
CA GLU A 58 -17.95 -8.69 -2.12
C GLU A 58 -17.08 -7.44 -1.95
N PHE A 59 -15.78 -7.68 -1.79
CA PHE A 59 -14.79 -6.60 -1.81
C PHE A 59 -14.80 -5.88 -3.17
N THR A 60 -14.71 -4.55 -3.11
CA THR A 60 -14.34 -3.73 -4.28
C THR A 60 -13.33 -2.68 -3.87
N SER A 61 -12.55 -2.17 -4.82
CA SER A 61 -11.59 -1.09 -4.60
C SER A 61 -12.24 0.20 -4.10
N GLY A 62 -13.50 0.45 -4.47
CA GLY A 62 -14.29 1.58 -3.97
C GLY A 62 -14.82 1.36 -2.55
N ARG A 63 -15.19 0.13 -2.18
CA ARG A 63 -15.73 -0.18 -0.84
C ARG A 63 -14.63 -0.36 0.21
N LYS A 64 -13.47 -0.90 -0.20
CA LYS A 64 -12.31 -1.26 0.65
C LYS A 64 -12.65 -2.12 1.87
N ARG A 65 -13.71 -2.92 1.76
CA ARG A 65 -14.21 -3.84 2.79
C ARG A 65 -15.04 -4.94 2.15
N MET A 66 -15.26 -6.01 2.88
CA MET A 66 -16.17 -7.09 2.51
C MET A 66 -16.92 -7.57 3.74
N SER A 67 -18.12 -8.11 3.52
CA SER A 67 -18.98 -8.57 4.59
C SER A 67 -19.65 -9.89 4.24
N VAL A 68 -19.96 -10.68 5.27
CA VAL A 68 -20.73 -11.91 5.13
C VAL A 68 -21.87 -11.88 6.14
N ILE A 69 -23.06 -12.25 5.68
CA ILE A 69 -24.25 -12.43 6.52
C ILE A 69 -24.46 -13.93 6.69
N VAL A 70 -24.53 -14.37 7.94
CA VAL A 70 -24.68 -15.79 8.29
C VAL A 70 -25.83 -15.99 9.28
N ARG A 71 -26.52 -17.12 9.16
CA ARG A 71 -27.44 -17.62 10.18
C ARG A 71 -26.75 -18.72 10.98
N THR A 72 -26.69 -18.52 12.29
CA THR A 72 -26.16 -19.50 13.25
C THR A 72 -27.11 -20.69 13.40
N SER A 73 -26.61 -21.82 13.91
CA SER A 73 -27.42 -22.98 14.30
C SER A 73 -28.54 -22.67 15.32
N ARG A 74 -28.41 -21.56 16.06
CA ARG A 74 -29.41 -21.05 17.01
C ARG A 74 -30.47 -20.14 16.38
N GLY A 75 -30.43 -19.95 15.05
CA GLY A 75 -31.37 -19.10 14.31
C GLY A 75 -31.04 -17.60 14.31
N LYS A 76 -30.00 -17.16 15.03
CA LYS A 76 -29.57 -15.74 15.00
C LYS A 76 -28.89 -15.41 13.67
N ILE A 77 -29.20 -14.24 13.11
CA ILE A 77 -28.51 -13.69 11.94
C ILE A 77 -27.42 -12.73 12.41
N LEU A 78 -26.20 -12.97 11.96
CA LEU A 78 -25.03 -12.15 12.24
C LEU A 78 -24.44 -11.66 10.93
N MET A 79 -23.97 -10.42 10.90
CA MET A 79 -23.10 -9.94 9.84
C MET A 79 -21.71 -9.68 10.40
N TYR A 80 -20.71 -10.18 9.70
CA TYR A 80 -19.31 -9.86 9.94
C TYR A 80 -18.79 -9.02 8.79
N SER A 81 -17.96 -8.04 9.10
CA SER A 81 -17.35 -7.15 8.12
C SER A 81 -15.89 -6.92 8.45
N LYS A 82 -15.03 -7.03 7.44
CA LYS A 82 -13.60 -6.72 7.54
C LYS A 82 -13.17 -5.76 6.45
N GLY A 83 -12.28 -4.83 6.77
CA GLY A 83 -11.79 -3.86 5.80
C GLY A 83 -10.81 -2.84 6.37
N ALA A 84 -10.47 -1.84 5.54
CA ALA A 84 -9.59 -0.75 5.93
C ALA A 84 -10.20 0.09 7.05
N ASP A 85 -9.36 0.58 7.97
CA ASP A 85 -9.75 1.44 9.09
C ASP A 85 -10.58 2.66 8.66
N SER A 86 -10.13 3.37 7.64
CA SER A 86 -10.82 4.53 7.04
C SER A 86 -12.25 4.23 6.58
N HIS A 87 -12.56 2.97 6.23
CA HIS A 87 -13.88 2.56 5.75
C HIS A 87 -14.68 1.84 6.83
N MET A 88 -14.04 1.19 7.79
CA MET A 88 -14.73 0.48 8.86
C MET A 88 -15.15 1.42 10.00
N LEU A 89 -14.30 2.37 10.40
CA LEU A 89 -14.57 3.26 11.53
C LEU A 89 -15.88 4.07 11.40
N PRO A 90 -16.21 4.69 10.24
CA PRO A 90 -17.46 5.46 10.10
C PRO A 90 -18.73 4.60 10.20
N ARG A 91 -18.60 3.28 10.14
CA ARG A 91 -19.72 2.31 10.15
C ARG A 91 -19.94 1.69 11.53
N LEU A 92 -19.06 1.97 12.49
CA LEU A 92 -19.21 1.50 13.86
C LEU A 92 -20.34 2.25 14.58
N SER A 93 -21.02 1.59 15.50
CA SER A 93 -21.99 2.25 16.39
C SER A 93 -21.28 3.19 17.37
N LYS A 94 -21.97 4.27 17.76
CA LYS A 94 -21.45 5.25 18.72
C LYS A 94 -21.28 4.64 20.12
N GLY A 95 -20.38 5.19 20.93
CA GLY A 95 -20.18 4.77 22.33
C GLY A 95 -19.18 3.63 22.51
N GLN A 96 -18.37 3.32 21.49
CA GLN A 96 -17.32 2.29 21.54
C GLN A 96 -15.91 2.87 21.71
N ASP A 97 -15.79 4.16 22.06
CA ASP A 97 -14.52 4.89 22.08
C ASP A 97 -13.46 4.24 22.98
N ALA A 98 -13.89 3.62 24.07
CA ALA A 98 -13.04 2.86 24.98
C ALA A 98 -12.31 1.68 24.30
N ASN A 99 -12.90 1.08 23.27
CA ASN A 99 -12.31 -0.02 22.50
C ASN A 99 -11.67 0.49 21.19
N ILE A 100 -12.24 1.52 20.57
CA ILE A 100 -11.72 2.09 19.32
C ILE A 100 -10.35 2.72 19.55
N ALA A 101 -10.19 3.56 20.58
CA ALA A 101 -8.93 4.25 20.84
C ALA A 101 -7.73 3.30 21.03
N PRO A 102 -7.77 2.26 21.89
CA PRO A 102 -6.66 1.32 22.02
C PRO A 102 -6.43 0.50 20.74
N THR A 103 -7.50 0.09 20.04
CA THR A 103 -7.36 -0.66 18.79
C THR A 103 -6.66 0.18 17.72
N MET A 104 -7.00 1.47 17.60
CA MET A 104 -6.34 2.36 16.64
C MET A 104 -4.88 2.63 16.98
N ARG A 105 -4.51 2.68 18.26
CA ARG A 105 -3.09 2.73 18.65
C ARG A 105 -2.33 1.49 18.18
N GLN A 106 -2.92 0.30 18.30
CA GLN A 106 -2.31 -0.94 17.82
C GLN A 106 -2.21 -0.98 16.30
N VAL A 107 -3.28 -0.59 15.59
CA VAL A 107 -3.29 -0.51 14.12
C VAL A 107 -2.20 0.42 13.61
N ASN A 108 -2.05 1.60 14.23
CA ASN A 108 -0.99 2.54 13.84
C ASN A 108 0.40 1.98 14.14
N ARG A 109 0.58 1.26 15.27
CA ARG A 109 1.84 0.58 15.56
C ARG A 109 2.17 -0.50 14.52
N PHE A 110 1.22 -1.37 14.20
CA PHE A 110 1.40 -2.42 13.21
C PHE A 110 1.67 -1.87 11.80
N ALA A 111 1.01 -0.78 11.42
CA ALA A 111 1.29 -0.10 10.16
C ALA A 111 2.73 0.44 10.11
N LYS A 112 3.24 1.00 11.21
CA LYS A 112 4.64 1.44 11.35
C LYS A 112 5.64 0.29 11.30
N GLU A 113 5.23 -0.90 11.71
CA GLU A 113 6.00 -2.14 11.57
C GLU A 113 5.89 -2.75 10.15
N GLY A 114 5.13 -2.13 9.25
CA GLY A 114 4.97 -2.60 7.86
C GLY A 114 3.94 -3.72 7.69
N LEU A 115 3.17 -4.02 8.74
CA LEU A 115 2.13 -5.03 8.69
C LEU A 115 0.86 -4.45 8.05
N ARG A 116 0.21 -5.27 7.22
CA ARG A 116 -1.07 -4.96 6.61
C ARG A 116 -2.19 -5.16 7.62
N THR A 117 -2.89 -4.08 7.94
CA THR A 117 -3.91 -4.09 9.00
C THR A 117 -5.33 -4.06 8.45
N LEU A 118 -6.23 -4.88 9.03
CA LEU A 118 -7.68 -4.81 8.77
C LEU A 118 -8.44 -4.69 10.08
N ILE A 119 -9.49 -3.86 10.08
CA ILE A 119 -10.48 -3.79 11.16
C ILE A 119 -11.53 -4.88 10.93
N VAL A 120 -11.92 -5.56 11.99
CA VAL A 120 -12.99 -6.56 11.98
C VAL A 120 -14.10 -6.13 12.94
N ALA A 121 -15.34 -6.16 12.46
CA ALA A 121 -16.51 -5.77 13.22
C ALA A 121 -17.70 -6.68 12.87
N TYR A 122 -18.72 -6.68 13.74
CA TYR A 122 -19.91 -7.49 13.54
C TYR A 122 -21.17 -6.79 14.04
N LYS A 123 -22.34 -7.31 13.65
CA LYS A 123 -23.61 -6.97 14.29
C LYS A 123 -24.60 -8.12 14.22
N GLU A 124 -25.53 -8.14 15.17
CA GLU A 124 -26.72 -8.99 15.10
C GLU A 124 -27.82 -8.27 14.29
N ILE A 125 -28.53 -9.04 13.47
CA ILE A 125 -29.56 -8.54 12.57
C ILE A 125 -30.85 -9.27 12.92
N ASP A 126 -31.95 -8.53 13.07
CA ASP A 126 -33.26 -9.15 13.21
C ASP A 126 -33.82 -9.58 11.85
N GLU A 127 -34.68 -10.61 11.86
CA GLU A 127 -35.22 -11.21 10.63
C GLU A 127 -35.92 -10.19 9.73
N ARG A 128 -36.64 -9.21 10.31
CA ARG A 128 -37.38 -8.20 9.52
C ARG A 128 -36.41 -7.26 8.81
N SER A 129 -35.37 -6.81 9.50
CA SER A 129 -34.32 -5.99 8.91
C SER A 129 -33.59 -6.74 7.79
N PHE A 130 -33.29 -8.03 7.99
CA PHE A 130 -32.68 -8.85 6.95
C PHE A 130 -33.59 -9.04 5.73
N SER A 131 -34.86 -9.41 5.90
CA SER A 131 -35.79 -9.58 4.78
C SER A 131 -35.94 -8.30 3.95
N ARG A 132 -36.11 -7.14 4.62
CA ARG A 132 -36.19 -5.85 3.93
C ARG A 132 -34.92 -5.50 3.17
N PHE A 133 -33.76 -5.80 3.76
CA PHE A 133 -32.48 -5.63 3.06
C PHE A 133 -32.40 -6.54 1.84
N HIS A 134 -32.69 -7.83 2.00
CA HIS A 134 -32.57 -8.84 0.97
C HIS A 134 -33.47 -8.54 -0.24
N GLU A 135 -34.74 -8.18 0.00
CA GLU A 135 -35.65 -7.75 -1.07
C GLU A 135 -35.12 -6.53 -1.85
N LYS A 136 -34.64 -5.51 -1.13
CA LYS A 136 -34.05 -4.30 -1.75
C LYS A 136 -32.77 -4.63 -2.52
N TYR A 137 -31.94 -5.49 -1.96
CA TYR A 137 -30.66 -5.86 -2.51
C TYR A 137 -30.81 -6.72 -3.78
N GLU A 138 -31.66 -7.75 -3.76
CA GLU A 138 -31.98 -8.56 -4.95
C GLU A 138 -32.61 -7.71 -6.07
N ALA A 139 -33.54 -6.81 -5.72
CA ALA A 139 -34.14 -5.90 -6.70
C ALA A 139 -33.09 -5.00 -7.37
N ALA A 140 -32.10 -4.51 -6.61
CA ALA A 140 -31.00 -3.73 -7.13
C ALA A 140 -30.05 -4.56 -8.00
N GLN A 141 -29.75 -5.80 -7.61
CA GLN A 141 -28.89 -6.72 -8.37
C GLN A 141 -29.52 -7.18 -9.69
N CYS A 142 -30.85 -7.21 -9.79
CA CYS A 142 -31.57 -7.52 -11.03
C CYS A 142 -31.76 -6.31 -11.95
N ASN A 143 -31.37 -5.10 -11.53
CA ASN A 143 -31.53 -3.89 -12.33
C ASN A 143 -30.29 -3.61 -13.18
N LEU A 144 -30.41 -3.76 -14.50
CA LEU A 144 -29.31 -3.60 -15.45
C LEU A 144 -28.62 -2.24 -15.37
N ALA A 145 -29.38 -1.15 -15.16
CA ALA A 145 -28.80 0.20 -15.07
C ALA A 145 -27.91 0.35 -13.83
N GLU A 146 -28.29 -0.27 -12.71
CA GLU A 146 -27.50 -0.22 -11.47
C GLU A 146 -26.25 -1.12 -11.56
N ILE A 147 -26.36 -2.25 -12.26
CA ILE A 147 -25.21 -3.12 -12.57
C ILE A 147 -24.20 -2.37 -13.46
N GLU A 148 -24.68 -1.67 -14.49
CA GLU A 148 -23.81 -0.90 -15.40
C GLU A 148 -23.08 0.23 -14.68
N LYS A 149 -23.75 0.99 -13.81
CA LYS A 149 -23.09 1.99 -12.95
C LYS A 149 -21.97 1.36 -12.13
N ARG A 150 -22.26 0.25 -11.46
CA ARG A 150 -21.27 -0.46 -10.63
C ARG A 150 -20.08 -0.98 -11.42
N LYS A 151 -20.29 -1.47 -12.65
CA LYS A 151 -19.21 -1.89 -13.57
C LYS A 151 -18.29 -0.73 -13.97
N HIS A 152 -18.82 0.48 -14.09
CA HIS A 152 -18.04 1.69 -14.35
C HIS A 152 -17.42 2.29 -13.06
N ASN A 153 -17.40 1.53 -11.96
CA ASN A 153 -16.94 1.99 -10.64
C ASN A 153 -17.68 3.22 -10.10
N ASP A 154 -18.91 3.49 -10.58
CA ASP A 154 -19.77 4.51 -9.97
C ASP A 154 -20.37 3.95 -8.68
N MET A 155 -19.93 4.49 -7.54
CA MET A 155 -20.40 4.09 -6.21
C MET A 155 -21.81 4.60 -5.91
N ASN A 156 -22.36 5.51 -6.73
CA ASN A 156 -23.72 5.99 -6.60
C ASN A 156 -24.72 5.06 -7.32
N ASN A 157 -24.73 3.80 -6.90
CA ASN A 157 -25.67 2.80 -7.38
C ASN A 157 -26.46 2.17 -6.22
N ALA A 158 -27.65 1.68 -6.53
CA ALA A 158 -28.57 1.11 -5.54
C ALA A 158 -27.99 -0.11 -4.82
N ILE A 159 -27.09 -0.87 -5.47
CA ILE A 159 -26.46 -2.06 -4.92
C ILE A 159 -25.50 -1.67 -3.79
N ASP A 160 -24.53 -0.80 -4.08
CA ASP A 160 -23.55 -0.31 -3.10
C ASP A 160 -24.21 0.52 -1.98
N ASN A 161 -25.31 1.21 -2.29
CA ASN A 161 -26.13 1.91 -1.31
C ASN A 161 -26.82 0.93 -0.34
N ALA A 162 -27.46 -0.13 -0.85
CA ALA A 162 -28.08 -1.16 -0.02
C ALA A 162 -27.04 -1.87 0.87
N MET A 163 -25.87 -2.21 0.30
CA MET A 163 -24.76 -2.77 1.07
C MET A 163 -24.30 -1.83 2.19
N SER A 164 -24.08 -0.55 1.86
CA SER A 164 -23.56 0.43 2.82
C SER A 164 -24.55 0.76 3.93
N GLU A 165 -25.85 0.75 3.64
CA GLU A 165 -26.91 0.86 4.64
C GLU A 165 -26.90 -0.35 5.58
N MET A 166 -26.80 -1.55 5.01
CA MET A 166 -26.74 -2.78 5.78
C MET A 166 -25.48 -2.89 6.63
N GLU A 167 -24.42 -2.16 6.31
CA GLU A 167 -23.17 -2.18 7.06
C GLU A 167 -23.08 -1.14 8.17
N GLN A 168 -24.13 -0.34 8.42
CA GLN A 168 -24.13 0.64 9.51
C GLN A 168 -24.35 -0.02 10.88
N GLY A 169 -23.82 0.61 11.92
CA GLY A 169 -24.07 0.26 13.32
C GLY A 169 -23.32 -0.98 13.79
N LEU A 170 -22.08 -1.18 13.32
CA LEU A 170 -21.26 -2.33 13.67
C LEU A 170 -20.60 -2.19 15.05
N THR A 171 -20.43 -3.31 15.73
CA THR A 171 -19.63 -3.43 16.95
C THR A 171 -18.23 -3.90 16.59
N LEU A 172 -17.21 -3.15 17.03
CA LEU A 172 -15.81 -3.48 16.82
C LEU A 172 -15.46 -4.79 17.54
N LEU A 173 -14.89 -5.75 16.81
CA LEU A 173 -14.27 -6.95 17.41
C LEU A 173 -12.79 -6.72 17.68
N GLY A 174 -12.10 -6.05 16.75
CA GLY A 174 -10.69 -5.74 16.89
C GLY A 174 -10.02 -5.46 15.54
N ALA A 175 -8.72 -5.70 15.49
CA ALA A 175 -7.91 -5.55 14.29
C ALA A 175 -7.05 -6.79 14.05
N THR A 176 -6.65 -6.98 12.81
CA THR A 176 -5.67 -7.98 12.37
C THR A 176 -4.44 -7.27 11.83
N ALA A 177 -3.30 -7.94 11.85
CA ALA A 177 -2.05 -7.47 11.26
C ALA A 177 -1.38 -8.68 10.58
N ILE A 178 -1.13 -8.55 9.29
CA ILE A 178 -0.59 -9.61 8.45
C ILE A 178 0.73 -9.09 7.88
N GLU A 179 1.78 -9.90 7.98
CA GLU A 179 3.04 -9.61 7.30
C GLU A 179 2.86 -9.88 5.80
N ASP A 180 3.05 -8.85 4.99
CA ASP A 180 3.07 -9.00 3.54
C ASP A 180 4.48 -9.42 3.13
N LYS A 181 4.69 -10.74 3.06
CA LYS A 181 5.97 -11.29 2.64
C LYS A 181 6.18 -10.97 1.16
N LEU A 182 7.34 -10.40 0.87
CA LEU A 182 7.80 -10.26 -0.50
C LEU A 182 7.86 -11.63 -1.16
N GLN A 183 7.53 -11.68 -2.45
CA GLN A 183 7.71 -12.89 -3.25
C GLN A 183 9.20 -13.21 -3.36
N ASP A 184 9.52 -14.49 -3.51
CA ASP A 184 10.90 -14.96 -3.67
C ASP A 184 11.56 -14.27 -4.87
N GLY A 185 12.78 -13.77 -4.68
CA GLY A 185 13.56 -13.12 -5.75
C GLY A 185 13.21 -11.67 -6.03
N VAL A 186 12.23 -11.06 -5.33
CA VAL A 186 11.84 -9.66 -5.58
C VAL A 186 12.99 -8.68 -5.31
N PRO A 187 13.70 -8.73 -4.17
CA PRO A 187 14.83 -7.82 -3.93
C PRO A 187 15.92 -7.92 -5.00
N GLU A 188 16.31 -9.14 -5.38
CA GLU A 188 17.35 -9.40 -6.38
C GLU A 188 16.93 -8.93 -7.78
N THR A 189 15.64 -9.09 -8.11
CA THR A 189 15.07 -8.61 -9.37
C THR A 189 15.09 -7.09 -9.43
N ILE A 190 14.63 -6.41 -8.37
CA ILE A 190 14.64 -4.94 -8.32
C ILE A 190 16.07 -4.41 -8.41
N ALA A 191 17.01 -4.99 -7.68
CA ALA A 191 18.43 -4.62 -7.77
C ALA A 191 18.95 -4.73 -9.22
N SER A 192 18.65 -5.84 -9.90
CA SER A 192 19.05 -6.06 -11.30
C SER A 192 18.43 -5.02 -12.25
N LEU A 193 17.17 -4.65 -12.04
CA LEU A 193 16.49 -3.61 -12.83
C LEU A 193 17.15 -2.25 -12.63
N LEU A 194 17.45 -1.88 -11.38
CA LEU A 194 18.10 -0.62 -11.04
C LEU A 194 19.54 -0.55 -11.60
N GLU A 195 20.30 -1.66 -11.55
CA GLU A 195 21.64 -1.76 -12.17
C GLU A 195 21.61 -1.66 -13.71
N ALA A 196 20.50 -2.08 -14.31
CA ALA A 196 20.20 -1.89 -15.72
C ALA A 196 19.67 -0.49 -16.05
N SER A 197 19.67 0.44 -15.09
CA SER A 197 19.15 1.81 -15.21
C SER A 197 17.66 1.88 -15.53
N ILE A 198 16.90 0.83 -15.20
CA ILE A 198 15.44 0.82 -15.27
C ILE A 198 14.91 1.40 -13.97
N LYS A 199 14.24 2.55 -14.05
CA LYS A 199 13.61 3.19 -12.89
C LYS A 199 12.34 2.46 -12.50
N VAL A 200 12.24 2.07 -11.24
CA VAL A 200 11.11 1.31 -10.71
C VAL A 200 10.22 2.24 -9.88
N TRP A 201 8.95 2.34 -10.24
CA TRP A 201 7.97 3.17 -9.56
C TRP A 201 6.91 2.27 -8.91
N VAL A 202 6.72 2.38 -7.60
CA VAL A 202 5.72 1.63 -6.83
C VAL A 202 4.49 2.50 -6.62
N LEU A 203 3.35 2.09 -7.17
CA LEU A 203 2.06 2.76 -6.99
C LEU A 203 1.15 1.86 -6.13
N THR A 204 1.03 2.15 -4.83
CA THR A 204 0.27 1.32 -3.88
C THR A 204 -0.93 2.03 -3.25
N GLY A 205 -1.97 1.25 -2.92
CA GLY A 205 -3.13 1.73 -2.15
C GLY A 205 -2.90 1.75 -0.64
N ASP A 206 -1.74 1.27 -0.17
CA ASP A 206 -1.40 1.16 1.25
C ASP A 206 -1.02 2.52 1.86
N LYS A 207 -0.91 2.54 3.20
CA LYS A 207 -0.46 3.73 3.95
C LYS A 207 1.01 4.03 3.64
N VAL A 208 1.38 5.30 3.83
CA VAL A 208 2.74 5.81 3.58
C VAL A 208 3.79 4.97 4.31
N ASP A 209 3.63 4.72 5.61
CA ASP A 209 4.59 3.92 6.41
C ASP A 209 4.75 2.50 5.89
N THR A 210 3.64 1.83 5.56
CA THR A 210 3.66 0.46 5.02
C THR A 210 4.38 0.43 3.67
N ALA A 211 4.08 1.39 2.78
CA ALA A 211 4.73 1.49 1.49
C ALA A 211 6.24 1.76 1.62
N LYS A 212 6.65 2.64 2.54
CA LYS A 212 8.06 2.89 2.88
C LYS A 212 8.75 1.61 3.36
N ASN A 213 8.12 0.88 4.28
CA ASN A 213 8.67 -0.36 4.81
C ASN A 213 8.83 -1.43 3.73
N ILE A 214 7.83 -1.60 2.85
CA ILE A 214 7.91 -2.53 1.72
C ILE A 214 9.00 -2.10 0.74
N ALA A 215 9.11 -0.80 0.44
CA ALA A 215 10.14 -0.28 -0.46
C ALA A 215 11.56 -0.49 0.09
N VAL A 216 11.74 -0.43 1.41
CA VAL A 216 13.00 -0.78 2.07
C VAL A 216 13.23 -2.29 2.06
N ALA A 217 12.22 -3.09 2.39
CA ALA A 217 12.31 -4.54 2.43
C ALA A 217 12.68 -5.12 1.05
N CYS A 218 12.15 -4.54 -0.04
CA CYS A 218 12.46 -4.96 -1.40
C CYS A 218 13.72 -4.29 -1.98
N GLN A 219 14.47 -3.54 -1.17
CA GLN A 219 15.69 -2.81 -1.54
C GLN A 219 15.50 -1.79 -2.67
N LEU A 220 14.25 -1.41 -2.96
CA LEU A 220 13.93 -0.31 -3.86
C LEU A 220 14.41 1.03 -3.29
N ILE A 221 14.20 1.22 -1.99
CA ILE A 221 14.80 2.32 -1.21
C ILE A 221 15.88 1.71 -0.33
N ARG A 222 17.13 1.90 -0.71
CA ARG A 222 18.27 1.46 0.09
C ARG A 222 18.49 2.40 1.29
N MET A 223 19.25 1.94 2.29
CA MET A 223 19.48 2.70 3.52
C MET A 223 20.45 3.89 3.33
N ASP A 224 21.29 3.82 2.30
CA ASP A 224 22.21 4.87 1.86
C ASP A 224 21.52 5.98 1.03
N MET A 225 20.26 5.77 0.61
CA MET A 225 19.53 6.72 -0.19
C MET A 225 18.87 7.82 0.66
N THR A 226 18.99 9.05 0.20
CA THR A 226 18.21 10.18 0.69
C THR A 226 16.76 10.04 0.28
N ARG A 227 15.85 10.19 1.24
CA ARG A 227 14.41 10.08 1.02
C ARG A 227 13.81 11.46 0.91
N ILE A 228 13.24 11.75 -0.25
CA ILE A 228 12.49 12.97 -0.53
C ILE A 228 11.03 12.67 -0.21
N GLU A 229 10.44 13.38 0.74
CA GLU A 229 9.06 13.15 1.16
C GLU A 229 8.17 14.33 0.78
N ILE A 230 7.28 14.11 -0.20
CA ILE A 230 6.25 15.07 -0.62
C ILE A 230 4.90 14.50 -0.17
N THR A 231 4.60 14.62 1.12
CA THR A 231 3.36 14.12 1.73
C THR A 231 2.59 15.24 2.40
N MET A 232 1.28 15.09 2.55
CA MET A 232 0.45 16.10 3.20
C MET A 232 0.87 16.31 4.65
N GLU A 233 1.24 15.25 5.36
CA GLU A 233 1.73 15.33 6.73
C GLU A 233 3.00 16.19 6.83
N GLN A 234 3.95 16.00 5.89
CA GLN A 234 5.17 16.78 5.84
C GLN A 234 4.90 18.26 5.50
N ILE A 235 4.06 18.50 4.49
CA ILE A 235 3.69 19.87 4.07
C ILE A 235 2.97 20.61 5.21
N GLU A 236 2.03 19.95 5.91
CA GLU A 236 1.34 20.56 7.05
C GLU A 236 2.32 20.90 8.17
N ALA A 237 3.24 19.98 8.50
CA ALA A 237 4.25 20.22 9.51
C ALA A 237 5.19 21.38 9.14
N ASP A 238 5.53 21.55 7.87
CA ASP A 238 6.39 22.65 7.42
C ASP A 238 5.64 23.99 7.43
N CYS A 239 4.39 24.03 6.95
CA CYS A 239 3.52 25.21 7.09
C CYS A 239 3.33 25.63 8.57
N GLU A 240 3.16 24.66 9.47
CA GLU A 240 3.00 24.93 10.91
C GLU A 240 4.28 25.56 11.51
N LYS A 241 5.47 25.13 11.09
CA LYS A 241 6.75 25.73 11.51
C LYS A 241 6.90 27.17 11.03
N GLU A 242 6.32 27.49 9.87
CA GLU A 242 6.28 28.86 9.34
C GLU A 242 5.17 29.73 9.95
N GLY A 243 4.39 29.17 10.89
CA GLY A 243 3.35 29.90 11.61
C GLY A 243 2.04 30.05 10.85
N ILE A 244 1.79 29.21 9.85
CA ILE A 244 0.53 29.21 9.08
C ILE A 244 -0.54 28.48 9.89
N ASP A 245 -1.53 29.24 10.38
CA ASP A 245 -2.68 28.68 11.08
C ASP A 245 -3.82 28.36 10.09
N PHE A 246 -3.91 27.09 9.68
CA PHE A 246 -4.98 26.62 8.80
C PHE A 246 -6.38 26.74 9.40
N ALA A 247 -6.53 26.81 10.74
CA ALA A 247 -7.83 26.93 11.38
C ALA A 247 -8.46 28.32 11.21
N ALA A 248 -7.62 29.35 11.01
CA ALA A 248 -8.04 30.72 10.77
C ALA A 248 -8.36 31.02 9.29
N MET A 249 -8.07 30.09 8.38
CA MET A 249 -8.16 30.28 6.93
C MET A 249 -9.41 29.63 6.34
N SER A 250 -9.89 30.14 5.21
CA SER A 250 -10.87 29.42 4.40
C SER A 250 -10.24 28.17 3.77
N LYS A 251 -11.08 27.18 3.41
CA LYS A 251 -10.61 25.95 2.75
C LYS A 251 -9.82 26.22 1.46
N ALA A 252 -10.20 27.25 0.71
CA ALA A 252 -9.54 27.61 -0.54
C ALA A 252 -8.14 28.19 -0.29
N GLU A 253 -8.02 29.09 0.70
CA GLU A 253 -6.74 29.69 1.09
C GLU A 253 -5.81 28.63 1.67
N ALA A 254 -6.31 27.74 2.53
CA ALA A 254 -5.52 26.65 3.10
C ALA A 254 -4.99 25.71 1.99
N LEU A 255 -5.82 25.37 1.00
CA LEU A 255 -5.39 24.55 -0.13
C LEU A 255 -4.34 25.28 -0.99
N ALA A 256 -4.51 26.57 -1.23
CA ALA A 256 -3.55 27.38 -1.98
C ALA A 256 -2.19 27.48 -1.25
N ALA A 257 -2.21 27.70 0.06
CA ALA A 257 -0.99 27.72 0.89
C ALA A 257 -0.24 26.38 0.84
N LYS A 258 -0.98 25.26 0.96
CA LYS A 258 -0.43 23.91 0.83
C LYS A 258 0.17 23.66 -0.54
N ARG A 259 -0.47 24.13 -1.62
CA ARG A 259 0.07 24.04 -2.99
C ARG A 259 1.36 24.83 -3.14
N ALA A 260 1.41 26.05 -2.61
CA ALA A 260 2.62 26.88 -2.66
C ALA A 260 3.80 26.20 -1.96
N HIS A 261 3.58 25.65 -0.75
CA HIS A 261 4.62 24.92 -0.02
C HIS A 261 5.05 23.63 -0.71
N MET A 262 4.11 22.91 -1.35
CA MET A 262 4.45 21.76 -2.17
C MET A 262 5.39 22.14 -3.31
N VAL A 263 5.10 23.24 -4.01
CA VAL A 263 5.95 23.76 -5.10
C VAL A 263 7.31 24.19 -4.59
N GLU A 264 7.35 24.86 -3.44
CA GLU A 264 8.61 25.26 -2.79
C GLU A 264 9.46 24.04 -2.41
N ALA A 265 8.87 23.03 -1.79
CA ALA A 265 9.55 21.78 -1.46
C ALA A 265 10.08 21.07 -2.72
N ILE A 266 9.27 20.98 -3.79
CA ILE A 266 9.70 20.38 -5.06
C ILE A 266 10.89 21.14 -5.64
N ASN A 267 10.83 22.48 -5.68
CA ASN A 267 11.89 23.30 -6.25
C ASN A 267 13.17 23.25 -5.40
N HIS A 268 13.04 23.26 -4.08
CA HIS A 268 14.16 23.07 -3.17
C HIS A 268 14.93 21.78 -3.50
N TRP A 269 14.23 20.64 -3.58
CA TRP A 269 14.85 19.36 -3.92
C TRP A 269 15.40 19.31 -5.34
N ARG A 270 14.76 19.96 -6.31
CA ARG A 270 15.28 20.04 -7.69
C ARG A 270 16.62 20.78 -7.74
N GLU A 271 16.75 21.89 -7.02
CA GLU A 271 18.01 22.63 -6.95
C GLU A 271 19.08 21.84 -6.18
N GLU A 272 18.75 21.22 -5.04
CA GLU A 272 19.69 20.37 -4.31
C GLU A 272 20.22 19.20 -5.16
N LEU A 273 19.33 18.54 -5.91
CA LEU A 273 19.71 17.45 -6.80
C LEU A 273 20.61 17.91 -7.93
N ARG A 274 20.35 19.11 -8.46
CA ARG A 274 21.17 19.72 -9.51
C ARG A 274 22.56 20.08 -9.00
N GLU A 275 22.66 20.75 -7.84
CA GLU A 275 23.95 21.10 -7.23
C GLU A 275 24.78 19.86 -6.91
N MET A 276 24.14 18.80 -6.40
CA MET A 276 24.78 17.52 -6.13
C MET A 276 25.30 16.85 -7.40
N ALA A 277 24.53 16.89 -8.49
CA ALA A 277 24.95 16.35 -9.78
C ALA A 277 26.19 17.08 -10.33
N GLU A 278 26.17 18.42 -10.31
CA GLU A 278 27.30 19.27 -10.73
C GLU A 278 28.56 19.01 -9.87
N ALA A 279 28.40 18.88 -8.55
CA ALA A 279 29.49 18.56 -7.63
C ALA A 279 30.08 17.16 -7.86
N LYS A 280 29.25 16.16 -8.20
CA LYS A 280 29.68 14.78 -8.49
C LYS A 280 30.46 14.71 -9.81
N GLU A 281 30.02 15.43 -10.84
CA GLU A 281 30.78 15.55 -12.10
C GLU A 281 32.16 16.17 -11.87
N LEU A 282 32.25 17.25 -11.07
CA LEU A 282 33.52 17.90 -10.78
C LEU A 282 34.49 16.98 -10.01
N ARG A 283 33.97 16.20 -9.05
CA ARG A 283 34.77 15.19 -8.32
C ARG A 283 35.31 14.10 -9.25
N HIS A 284 34.47 13.57 -10.15
CA HIS A 284 34.89 12.57 -11.13
C HIS A 284 36.01 13.10 -12.04
N VAL A 285 35.90 14.36 -12.47
CA VAL A 285 36.95 15.02 -13.27
C VAL A 285 38.24 15.17 -12.46
N LEU A 286 38.17 15.59 -11.20
CA LEU A 286 39.35 15.76 -10.33
C LEU A 286 40.05 14.44 -10.00
N GLU A 287 39.30 13.36 -9.76
CA GLU A 287 39.86 12.01 -9.53
C GLU A 287 40.54 11.47 -10.78
N LYS A 288 39.95 11.67 -11.97
CA LYS A 288 40.59 11.31 -13.26
C LYS A 288 41.89 12.10 -13.53
N HIS A 289 42.06 13.30 -12.96
CA HIS A 289 43.26 14.14 -13.16
C HIS A 289 44.31 14.01 -12.05
N SER A 290 44.01 13.37 -10.92
CA SER A 290 44.95 13.21 -9.80
C SER A 290 45.86 11.98 -9.91
N VAL A 291 45.75 11.20 -10.98
CA VAL A 291 46.70 10.12 -11.30
C VAL A 291 47.78 10.66 -12.24
N LYS A 292 48.80 11.31 -11.67
CA LYS A 292 50.17 11.44 -12.22
C LYS A 292 51.03 12.20 -11.21
N ASP A 293 51.80 11.44 -10.44
CA ASP A 293 53.20 11.74 -10.05
C ASP A 293 53.68 10.66 -9.07
N GLU A 294 54.06 9.48 -9.59
CA GLU A 294 55.05 8.64 -8.93
C GLU A 294 56.25 8.45 -9.86
N PRO A 295 57.50 8.53 -9.35
CA PRO A 295 58.69 8.43 -10.18
C PRO A 295 58.95 6.98 -10.60
N GLU A 296 59.39 6.80 -11.84
CA GLU A 296 59.76 5.52 -12.45
C GLU A 296 60.83 4.78 -11.63
N GLU A 297 60.52 3.57 -11.14
CA GLU A 297 61.53 2.57 -10.76
C GLU A 297 61.68 1.51 -11.86
N GLU A 298 62.94 1.25 -12.22
CA GLU A 298 63.37 0.32 -13.29
C GLU A 298 62.97 -1.15 -13.06
N PRO A 299 62.85 -1.97 -14.11
CA PRO A 299 62.31 -3.32 -14.02
C PRO A 299 63.39 -4.32 -13.58
N ASN A 300 63.10 -5.13 -12.56
CA ASN A 300 63.93 -6.29 -12.21
C ASN A 300 63.20 -7.60 -12.55
N PRO A 301 63.81 -8.55 -13.28
CA PRO A 301 63.07 -9.66 -13.86
C PRO A 301 63.16 -10.95 -13.02
N VAL A 302 62.16 -11.80 -13.25
CA VAL A 302 62.10 -13.26 -13.01
C VAL A 302 61.82 -13.73 -11.57
N ARG A 303 60.59 -14.22 -11.35
CA ARG A 303 60.37 -15.65 -11.08
C ARG A 303 58.92 -16.08 -11.31
N ALA A 304 58.81 -17.27 -11.88
CA ALA A 304 57.64 -17.84 -12.52
C ALA A 304 56.74 -18.65 -11.58
N ASN A 305 55.50 -18.79 -12.03
CA ASN A 305 54.47 -19.81 -11.75
C ASN A 305 53.69 -19.73 -10.44
N ALA A 306 52.41 -19.38 -10.53
CA ALA A 306 51.34 -20.38 -10.55
C ALA A 306 50.03 -19.77 -11.08
N PHE A 307 49.35 -20.52 -11.94
CA PHE A 307 48.06 -20.21 -12.54
C PHE A 307 46.97 -19.95 -11.47
N ALA A 308 46.45 -18.73 -11.45
CA ALA A 308 45.10 -18.42 -11.01
C ALA A 308 44.50 -17.52 -12.10
N SER A 309 43.39 -17.97 -12.68
CA SER A 309 42.63 -17.21 -13.67
C SER A 309 41.87 -16.09 -12.95
N ASP A 310 42.57 -15.00 -12.67
CA ASP A 310 41.96 -13.70 -12.43
C ASP A 310 41.69 -13.08 -13.81
N GLU A 311 40.45 -13.18 -14.28
CA GLU A 311 39.96 -12.28 -15.32
C GLU A 311 39.78 -10.90 -14.69
N GLU A 312 40.86 -10.11 -14.71
CA GLU A 312 40.81 -8.65 -14.61
C GLU A 312 39.92 -8.13 -15.74
N SER A 313 38.63 -7.93 -15.45
CA SER A 313 37.83 -7.01 -16.23
C SER A 313 37.98 -5.62 -15.62
N GLY A 314 38.95 -4.86 -16.13
CA GLY A 314 38.92 -3.41 -16.04
C GLY A 314 37.62 -2.91 -16.67
N LYS A 315 36.62 -2.61 -15.83
CA LYS A 315 35.44 -1.84 -16.22
C LYS A 315 35.62 -0.43 -15.69
N SER A 316 35.92 0.48 -16.60
CA SER A 316 35.66 1.90 -16.39
C SER A 316 34.16 2.06 -16.10
N ASP A 317 33.80 2.31 -14.84
CA ASP A 317 32.47 2.72 -14.43
C ASP A 317 32.17 4.14 -14.95
N ASP A 318 31.89 4.26 -16.25
CA ASP A 318 31.20 5.41 -16.83
C ASP A 318 29.72 5.03 -17.03
N LYS A 319 29.00 4.82 -15.92
CA LYS A 319 27.53 4.84 -15.90
C LYS A 319 27.07 6.04 -15.05
N PRO A 320 26.10 6.86 -15.52
CA PRO A 320 25.50 7.90 -14.68
C PRO A 320 24.86 7.26 -13.45
N ASP A 321 25.38 7.60 -12.28
CA ASP A 321 25.03 6.98 -11.00
C ASP A 321 23.81 7.71 -10.39
N PHE A 322 22.63 7.40 -10.92
CA PHE A 322 21.30 7.90 -10.49
C PHE A 322 20.86 7.42 -9.09
N LYS A 323 21.78 6.93 -8.24
CA LYS A 323 21.46 5.94 -7.20
C LYS A 323 21.08 6.47 -5.83
N ASP A 324 21.09 7.77 -5.58
CA ASP A 324 21.14 8.28 -4.21
C ASP A 324 19.80 8.78 -3.66
N TYR A 325 18.74 8.86 -4.48
CA TYR A 325 17.46 9.48 -4.05
C TYR A 325 16.24 8.63 -4.34
N ALA A 326 15.31 8.63 -3.38
CA ALA A 326 13.99 8.04 -3.53
C ALA A 326 12.91 9.05 -3.17
N LEU A 327 11.88 9.17 -4.02
CA LEU A 327 10.72 10.03 -3.77
C LEU A 327 9.59 9.22 -3.15
N VAL A 328 9.00 9.73 -2.07
CA VAL A 328 7.75 9.23 -1.49
C VAL A 328 6.68 10.31 -1.60
N ILE A 329 5.56 9.99 -2.24
CA ILE A 329 4.43 10.91 -2.44
C ILE A 329 3.11 10.26 -2.04
N ASP A 330 2.21 11.00 -1.40
CA ASP A 330 0.86 10.51 -1.07
C ASP A 330 -0.20 10.91 -2.11
N ASN A 331 -1.41 10.37 -1.95
CA ASN A 331 -2.50 10.60 -2.88
C ASN A 331 -3.03 12.05 -2.90
N VAL A 332 -2.79 12.83 -1.85
CA VAL A 332 -3.28 14.20 -1.73
C VAL A 332 -2.34 15.14 -2.48
N CYS A 333 -1.03 15.01 -2.24
CA CYS A 333 0.00 15.72 -2.99
C CYS A 333 -0.06 15.36 -4.48
N LEU A 334 -0.25 14.09 -4.81
CA LEU A 334 -0.37 13.68 -6.20
C LEU A 334 -1.57 14.33 -6.91
N HIS A 335 -2.70 14.46 -6.22
CA HIS A 335 -3.86 15.19 -6.76
C HIS A 335 -3.58 16.70 -6.90
N MET A 336 -2.78 17.29 -6.00
CA MET A 336 -2.36 18.70 -6.15
C MET A 336 -1.45 18.87 -7.37
N ALA A 337 -0.65 17.86 -7.71
CA ALA A 337 0.21 17.84 -8.90
C ALA A 337 -0.53 17.57 -10.22
N GLU A 338 -1.86 17.38 -10.22
CA GLU A 338 -2.67 17.44 -11.45
C GLU A 338 -2.73 18.87 -12.02
N ASP A 339 -2.34 19.87 -11.22
CA ASP A 339 -2.19 21.25 -11.68
C ASP A 339 -1.12 21.34 -12.79
N PRO A 340 -1.44 21.93 -13.97
CA PRO A 340 -0.50 22.04 -15.09
C PRO A 340 0.81 22.77 -14.76
N GLU A 341 0.84 23.61 -13.72
CA GLU A 341 2.07 24.30 -13.29
C GLU A 341 2.95 23.40 -12.41
N ILE A 342 2.36 22.46 -11.68
CA ILE A 342 3.06 21.61 -10.70
C ILE A 342 3.50 20.28 -11.35
N GLN A 343 2.67 19.73 -12.24
CA GLN A 343 2.92 18.45 -12.91
C GLN A 343 4.32 18.33 -13.53
N PRO A 344 4.82 19.32 -14.31
CA PRO A 344 6.14 19.22 -14.93
C PRO A 344 7.27 19.22 -13.89
N LEU A 345 7.12 20.02 -12.83
CA LEU A 345 8.10 20.12 -11.75
C LEU A 345 8.21 18.80 -10.98
N LEU A 346 7.06 18.19 -10.67
CA LEU A 346 7.01 16.90 -10.01
C LEU A 346 7.60 15.80 -10.90
N LEU A 347 7.27 15.79 -12.19
CA LEU A 347 7.79 14.81 -13.14
C LEU A 347 9.32 14.91 -13.23
N GLU A 348 9.87 16.11 -13.36
CA GLU A 348 11.31 16.34 -13.42
C GLU A 348 12.01 15.83 -12.15
N LEU A 349 11.50 16.20 -10.97
CA LEU A 349 12.02 15.71 -9.68
C LEU A 349 11.96 14.17 -9.60
N SER A 350 10.84 13.59 -10.01
CA SER A 350 10.61 12.14 -9.98
C SER A 350 11.56 11.40 -10.92
N LEU A 351 11.86 12.00 -12.09
CA LEU A 351 12.83 11.47 -13.05
C LEU A 351 14.27 11.59 -12.55
N GLN A 352 14.61 12.47 -11.61
CA GLN A 352 15.93 12.49 -10.99
C GLN A 352 16.09 11.43 -9.88
N CYS A 353 14.99 10.87 -9.37
CA CYS A 353 15.02 9.83 -8.35
C CYS A 353 15.28 8.43 -8.96
N ALA A 354 16.02 7.59 -8.22
CA ALA A 354 16.24 6.19 -8.61
C ALA A 354 14.94 5.38 -8.48
N ALA A 355 14.12 5.75 -7.48
CA ALA A 355 12.88 5.09 -7.13
C ALA A 355 11.81 6.11 -6.76
N VAL A 356 10.56 5.78 -7.05
CA VAL A 356 9.39 6.58 -6.65
C VAL A 356 8.36 5.66 -5.99
N VAL A 357 7.82 6.07 -4.85
CA VAL A 357 6.79 5.34 -4.11
C VAL A 357 5.58 6.25 -3.91
N ALA A 358 4.52 6.02 -4.68
CA ALA A 358 3.24 6.69 -4.52
C ALA A 358 2.31 5.86 -3.63
N CYS A 359 1.80 6.49 -2.57
CA CYS A 359 1.03 5.83 -1.52
C CYS A 359 -0.45 6.23 -1.55
N ARG A 360 -1.33 5.35 -1.05
CA ARG A 360 -2.79 5.54 -1.03
C ARG A 360 -3.43 5.88 -2.39
N VAL A 361 -2.77 5.58 -3.50
CA VAL A 361 -3.24 5.94 -4.85
C VAL A 361 -4.42 5.09 -5.29
N SER A 362 -5.45 5.76 -5.81
CA SER A 362 -6.63 5.10 -6.41
C SER A 362 -6.31 4.48 -7.79
N PRO A 363 -7.12 3.54 -8.29
CA PRO A 363 -6.92 2.98 -9.63
C PRO A 363 -6.86 4.04 -10.75
N LYS A 364 -7.68 5.10 -10.65
CA LYS A 364 -7.67 6.23 -11.59
C LYS A 364 -6.33 6.98 -11.54
N GLN A 365 -5.86 7.31 -10.34
CA GLN A 365 -4.59 8.01 -10.14
C GLN A 365 -3.39 7.19 -10.64
N LYS A 366 -3.44 5.85 -10.54
CA LYS A 366 -2.39 5.01 -11.14
C LYS A 366 -2.33 5.17 -12.66
N GLN A 367 -3.47 5.28 -13.33
CA GLN A 367 -3.53 5.53 -14.76
C GLN A 367 -3.00 6.92 -15.11
N GLU A 368 -3.39 7.95 -14.33
CA GLU A 368 -2.93 9.32 -14.51
C GLU A 368 -1.41 9.46 -14.37
N VAL A 369 -0.81 8.78 -13.38
CA VAL A 369 0.66 8.75 -13.22
C VAL A 369 1.34 8.10 -14.42
N VAL A 370 0.80 6.97 -14.91
CA VAL A 370 1.36 6.28 -16.08
C VAL A 370 1.28 7.18 -17.32
N GLU A 371 0.16 7.88 -17.51
CA GLU A 371 0.00 8.79 -18.64
C GLU A 371 0.97 9.98 -18.51
N MET A 372 1.08 10.59 -17.32
CA MET A 372 2.01 11.68 -17.03
C MET A 372 3.45 11.32 -17.41
N VAL A 373 3.92 10.12 -17.05
CA VAL A 373 5.28 9.65 -17.37
C VAL A 373 5.46 9.30 -18.85
N LYS A 374 4.37 8.93 -19.54
CA LYS A 374 4.41 8.52 -20.95
C LYS A 374 4.37 9.72 -21.91
N THR A 375 3.66 10.78 -21.53
CA THR A 375 3.42 11.94 -22.40
C THR A 375 4.21 13.19 -22.02
N GLY A 376 4.65 13.28 -20.76
CA GLY A 376 5.56 14.33 -20.29
C GLY A 376 6.99 13.97 -20.59
#